data_AF-A0A1I1B3I0-F1
#
_entry.id   AF-A0A1I1B3I0-F1
#
_cell.length_a   1.000
_cell.length_b   1.000
_cell.length_c   1.000
_cell.angle_alpha   90.00
_cell.angle_beta   90.00
_cell.angle_gamma   90.00
#
_symmetry.space_group_name_H-M   'P 1'
#
loop_
_entity.id
_entity.type
_entity.pdbx_description
1 polymer ?
#
loop_
_entity_poly.entity_id
_entity_poly.type
_entity_poly.pdbx_seq_one_letter_code
_entity_poly.pdbx_strand_id
1 'polypeptide(L)'
;MAETILITLIIFSSIFGVIFTFLSTRNKERLALIENGADAKLFNSGKKYSFGQFILNLALLAIGVGIGVLVGAMFNNGGMDEGVAFTSCIFIFGGIGLMVSFFLNRKLDKEDN
;
A
#
# COMPACT_ATOMS: atom_id res chain seq x y z
N MET A 1 -14.06 -31.12 -23.38
CA MET A 1 -15.03 -30.39 -22.54
C MET A 1 -14.88 -30.71 -21.05
N ALA A 2 -14.67 -31.96 -20.63
CA ALA A 2 -14.47 -32.28 -19.19
C ALA A 2 -13.16 -31.70 -18.60
N GLU A 3 -12.08 -31.69 -19.38
CA GLU A 3 -10.75 -31.26 -18.92
C GLU A 3 -10.68 -29.76 -18.57
N THR A 4 -11.34 -28.91 -19.36
CA THR A 4 -11.43 -27.46 -19.10
C THR A 4 -12.27 -27.12 -17.86
N ILE A 5 -13.30 -27.91 -17.57
CA ILE A 5 -14.13 -27.77 -16.35
C ILE A 5 -13.28 -28.12 -15.11
N LEU A 6 -12.47 -29.17 -15.20
CA LEU A 6 -11.61 -29.64 -14.11
C LEU A 6 -10.53 -28.61 -13.76
N ILE A 7 -9.87 -28.03 -14.77
CA ILE A 7 -8.86 -26.97 -14.59
C ILE A 7 -9.48 -25.72 -13.94
N THR A 8 -10.67 -25.30 -14.41
CA THR A 8 -11.37 -24.13 -13.85
C THR A 8 -11.72 -24.36 -12.38
N LEU A 9 -12.23 -25.55 -12.02
CA LEU A 9 -12.57 -25.90 -10.64
C LEU A 9 -11.36 -25.86 -9.70
N ILE A 10 -10.20 -26.35 -10.15
CA ILE A 10 -8.97 -26.35 -9.34
C ILE A 10 -8.49 -24.91 -9.08
N ILE A 11 -8.54 -24.04 -10.09
CA ILE A 11 -8.12 -22.64 -9.95
C ILE A 11 -9.02 -21.91 -8.96
N PHE A 12 -10.35 -22.03 -9.11
CA PHE A 12 -11.29 -21.39 -8.19
C PHE A 12 -11.21 -21.97 -6.77
N SER A 13 -11.04 -23.29 -6.62
CA SER A 13 -10.90 -23.95 -5.33
C SER A 13 -9.60 -23.56 -4.60
N SER A 14 -8.48 -23.40 -5.33
CA SER A 14 -7.22 -22.99 -4.73
C SER A 14 -7.27 -21.54 -4.22
N ILE A 15 -7.82 -20.61 -5.01
CA ILE A 15 -8.04 -19.22 -4.59
C ILE A 15 -8.95 -19.16 -3.35
N PHE A 16 -10.06 -19.90 -3.38
CA PHE A 16 -10.97 -19.99 -2.23
C PHE A 16 -10.27 -20.59 -1.00
N GLY A 17 -9.47 -21.63 -1.17
CA GLY A 17 -8.72 -22.28 -0.09
C GLY A 17 -7.71 -21.36 0.59
N VAL A 18 -7.00 -20.52 -0.17
CA VAL A 18 -6.08 -19.52 0.38
C VAL A 18 -6.83 -18.46 1.18
N ILE A 19 -7.92 -17.90 0.63
CA ILE A 19 -8.74 -16.89 1.32
C ILE A 19 -9.38 -17.48 2.58
N PHE A 20 -9.94 -18.68 2.50
CA PHE A 20 -10.56 -19.37 3.63
C PHE A 20 -9.54 -19.65 4.75
N THR A 21 -8.34 -20.13 4.40
CA THR A 21 -7.27 -20.36 5.37
C THR A 21 -6.85 -19.06 6.04
N PHE A 22 -6.63 -17.99 5.26
CA PHE A 22 -6.26 -16.68 5.81
C PHE A 22 -7.30 -16.11 6.79
N LEU A 23 -8.59 -16.21 6.45
CA LEU A 23 -9.68 -15.77 7.32
C LEU A 23 -9.82 -16.66 8.56
N SER A 24 -9.67 -17.97 8.41
CA SER A 24 -9.76 -18.92 9.52
C SER A 24 -8.62 -18.73 10.53
N THR A 25 -7.39 -18.47 10.05
CA THR A 25 -6.23 -18.18 10.92
C THR A 25 -6.49 -16.98 11.82
N ARG A 26 -7.05 -15.88 11.30
CA ARG A 26 -7.34 -14.68 12.10
C ARG A 26 -8.47 -14.87 13.12
N ASN A 27 -9.47 -15.69 12.80
CA ASN A 27 -10.56 -15.97 13.75
C ASN A 27 -10.08 -16.85 14.92
N LYS A 28 -9.17 -17.80 14.65
CA LYS A 28 -8.58 -18.66 15.69
C LYS A 28 -7.65 -17.90 16.63
N GLU A 29 -6.86 -16.96 16.11
CA GLU A 29 -6.02 -16.07 16.94
C GLU A 29 -6.87 -15.24 17.92
N ARG A 30 -8.00 -14.69 17.46
CA ARG A 30 -8.91 -13.89 18.29
C ARG A 30 -9.63 -14.70 19.36
N LEU A 31 -10.02 -15.94 19.07
CA LEU A 31 -10.65 -16.84 20.03
C LEU A 31 -9.66 -17.29 21.13
N ALA A 32 -8.43 -17.64 20.74
CA ALA A 32 -7.38 -18.02 21.69
C ALA A 32 -7.02 -16.89 22.67
N LEU A 33 -7.13 -15.62 22.24
CA LEU A 33 -6.90 -14.46 23.10
C LEU A 33 -8.04 -14.21 24.09
N ILE A 34 -9.28 -14.55 23.72
CA ILE A 34 -10.45 -14.46 24.61
C ILE A 34 -10.43 -15.58 25.66
N GLU A 35 -10.02 -16.79 25.26
CA GLU A 35 -9.95 -17.97 26.14
C GLU A 35 -8.80 -17.91 27.16
N ASN A 36 -7.70 -17.20 26.85
CA ASN A 36 -6.55 -17.07 27.77
C ASN A 36 -6.69 -15.95 28.81
N GLY A 37 -7.82 -15.23 28.89
CA GLY A 37 -8.06 -14.22 29.93
C GLY A 37 -7.08 -13.03 29.92
N ALA A 38 -6.32 -12.87 28.84
CA ALA A 38 -5.32 -11.81 28.68
C ALA A 38 -6.01 -10.51 28.24
N ASP A 39 -6.35 -9.71 29.24
CA ASP A 39 -6.57 -8.26 29.21
C ASP A 39 -6.87 -7.64 27.83
N ALA A 40 -8.16 -7.38 27.57
CA ALA A 40 -8.65 -6.63 26.42
C ALA A 40 -8.08 -5.19 26.31
N LYS A 41 -7.24 -4.75 27.27
CA LYS A 41 -6.45 -3.51 27.14
C LYS A 41 -5.16 -3.68 26.34
N LEU A 42 -4.58 -4.87 26.20
CA LEU A 42 -3.34 -5.05 25.43
C LEU A 42 -3.59 -5.06 23.90
N PHE A 43 -4.83 -5.29 23.47
CA PHE A 43 -5.21 -5.31 22.05
C PHE A 43 -5.72 -3.98 21.50
N ASN A 44 -5.92 -2.95 22.35
CA ASN A 44 -6.14 -1.59 21.85
C ASN A 44 -4.83 -0.84 21.56
N SER A 45 -3.68 -1.45 21.83
CA SER A 45 -2.38 -1.06 21.23
C SER A 45 -2.23 -1.62 19.81
N GLY A 46 -3.33 -2.01 19.17
CA GLY A 46 -3.36 -2.30 17.75
C GLY A 46 -3.02 -1.02 17.02
N LYS A 47 -1.75 -0.88 16.63
CA LYS A 47 -1.29 0.02 15.56
C LYS A 47 -2.34 -0.04 14.47
N LYS A 48 -3.28 0.91 14.47
CA LYS A 48 -4.19 1.08 13.36
C LYS A 48 -3.25 1.45 12.24
N TYR A 49 -2.96 0.52 11.34
CA TYR A 49 -2.46 0.84 10.02
C TYR A 49 -3.49 1.82 9.48
N SER A 50 -3.19 3.12 9.64
CA SER A 50 -4.19 4.13 9.42
C SER A 50 -4.37 4.14 7.92
N PHE A 51 -5.56 3.78 7.45
CA PHE A 51 -5.94 3.96 6.05
C PHE A 51 -5.60 5.39 5.59
N GLY A 52 -5.61 6.36 6.51
CA GLY A 52 -5.11 7.72 6.31
C GLY A 52 -3.63 7.79 5.91
N GLN A 53 -2.72 7.06 6.55
CA GLN A 53 -1.29 7.04 6.19
C GLN A 53 -1.06 6.49 4.78
N PHE A 54 -1.83 5.46 4.38
CA PHE A 54 -1.80 4.93 3.02
C PHE A 54 -2.32 5.96 2.00
N ILE A 55 -3.44 6.62 2.30
CA ILE A 55 -3.98 7.72 1.48
C ILE A 55 -2.98 8.87 1.34
N LEU A 56 -2.27 9.24 2.42
CA LEU A 56 -1.28 10.32 2.40
C LEU A 56 -0.09 9.98 1.50
N ASN A 57 0.42 8.75 1.60
CA ASN A 57 1.49 8.26 0.72
C ASN A 57 1.06 8.28 -0.75
N LEU A 58 -0.17 7.85 -1.05
CA LEU A 58 -0.70 7.83 -2.41
C LEU A 58 -0.93 9.25 -2.95
N ALA A 59 -1.43 10.16 -2.11
CA ALA A 59 -1.67 11.55 -2.46
C ALA A 59 -0.36 12.28 -2.80
N LEU A 60 0.67 12.16 -1.95
CA LEU A 60 1.95 12.81 -2.20
C LEU A 60 2.71 12.19 -3.39
N LEU A 61 2.57 10.89 -3.63
CA LEU A 61 3.07 10.25 -4.85
C LEU A 61 2.40 10.87 -6.08
N ALA A 62 1.06 10.97 -6.10
CA ALA A 62 0.32 11.54 -7.23
C ALA A 62 0.70 13.01 -7.50
N ILE A 63 0.88 13.81 -6.44
CA ILE A 63 1.37 15.20 -6.55
C ILE A 63 2.79 15.23 -7.11
N GLY A 64 3.69 14.39 -6.60
CA GLY A 64 5.07 14.29 -7.08
C GLY A 64 5.15 13.91 -8.57
N VAL A 65 4.36 12.93 -9.01
CA VAL A 65 4.27 12.56 -10.43
C VAL A 65 3.72 13.71 -11.27
N GLY A 66 2.66 14.39 -10.82
CA GLY A 66 2.10 15.54 -11.52
C GLY A 66 3.11 16.68 -11.72
N ILE A 67 3.82 17.05 -10.66
CA ILE A 67 4.90 18.07 -10.73
C ILE A 67 6.03 17.57 -11.64
N GLY A 68 6.42 16.30 -11.54
CA GLY A 68 7.46 15.70 -12.36
C GLY A 68 7.15 15.75 -13.86
N VAL A 69 5.89 15.52 -14.26
CA VAL A 69 5.47 15.65 -15.67
C VAL A 69 5.54 17.09 -16.14
N LEU A 70 5.09 18.06 -15.34
CA LEU A 70 5.15 19.48 -15.70
C LEU A 70 6.59 19.97 -15.88
N VAL A 71 7.48 19.57 -14.96
CA VAL A 71 8.91 19.92 -15.04
C VAL A 71 9.58 19.18 -16.20
N GLY A 72 9.25 17.91 -16.43
CA GLY A 72 9.74 17.14 -17.58
C GLY A 72 9.38 17.78 -18.93
N ALA A 73 8.17 18.31 -19.06
CA ALA A 73 7.74 19.04 -20.25
C ALA A 73 8.53 20.35 -20.47
N MET A 74 8.92 21.04 -19.39
CA MET A 74 9.80 22.21 -19.47
C MET A 74 11.22 21.83 -19.92
N PHE A 75 11.76 20.71 -19.41
CA PHE A 75 13.09 20.21 -19.82
C PHE A 75 13.12 19.71 -21.26
N ASN A 76 12.04 19.10 -21.75
CA ASN A 76 11.92 18.68 -23.15
C ASN A 76 12.04 19.90 -24.10
N ASN A 77 11.43 21.03 -23.75
CA ASN A 77 11.56 22.28 -24.51
C ASN A 77 13.00 22.86 -24.48
N GLY A 78 13.83 22.45 -23.51
CA GLY A 78 15.23 22.84 -23.40
C GLY A 78 16.20 21.99 -24.26
N GLY A 79 15.68 21.05 -25.05
CA GLY A 79 16.47 20.21 -25.96
C GLY A 79 16.98 18.89 -25.33
N MET A 80 16.46 18.50 -24.16
CA MET A 80 16.67 17.15 -23.62
C MET A 80 15.78 16.13 -24.32
N ASP A 81 16.28 14.90 -24.48
CA ASP A 81 15.50 13.78 -25.01
C ASP A 81 14.23 13.56 -24.19
N GLU A 82 13.10 13.44 -24.89
CA GLU A 82 11.77 13.40 -24.30
C GLU A 82 11.63 12.23 -23.30
N GLY A 83 12.12 11.05 -23.68
CA GLY A 83 12.06 9.86 -22.85
C GLY A 83 12.85 10.00 -21.55
N VAL A 84 14.05 10.59 -21.62
CA VAL A 84 14.91 10.80 -20.46
C VAL A 84 14.35 11.90 -19.56
N ALA A 85 13.87 13.01 -20.12
CA ALA A 85 13.34 14.14 -19.37
C ALA A 85 12.11 13.75 -18.54
N PHE A 86 11.12 13.09 -19.15
CA PHE A 86 9.93 12.66 -18.45
C PHE A 86 10.22 11.56 -17.42
N THR A 87 10.93 10.50 -17.81
CA THR A 87 11.21 9.38 -16.91
C THR A 87 12.00 9.84 -15.68
N SER A 88 13.02 10.67 -15.87
CA SER A 88 13.86 11.17 -14.78
C SER A 88 13.08 12.10 -13.85
N CYS A 89 12.31 13.05 -14.39
CA CYS A 89 11.54 13.97 -13.55
C CYS A 89 10.44 13.25 -12.77
N ILE A 90 9.72 12.31 -13.37
CA ILE A 90 8.68 11.54 -12.68
C ILE A 90 9.26 10.73 -11.51
N PHE A 91 10.39 10.06 -11.72
CA PHE A 91 11.03 9.29 -10.65
C PHE A 91 11.60 10.18 -9.53
N ILE A 92 12.20 11.30 -9.88
CA ILE A 92 12.77 12.25 -8.90
C ILE A 92 11.66 12.88 -8.06
N PHE A 93 10.67 13.50 -8.71
CA PHE A 93 9.60 14.20 -7.98
C PHE A 93 8.63 13.24 -7.30
N GLY A 94 8.33 12.08 -7.89
CA GLY A 94 7.58 11.01 -7.24
C GLY A 94 8.30 10.46 -6.01
N GLY A 95 9.62 10.27 -6.09
CA GLY A 95 10.46 9.83 -4.97
C GLY A 95 10.50 10.86 -3.84
N ILE A 96 10.66 12.15 -4.16
CA ILE A 96 10.60 13.24 -3.17
C ILE A 96 9.22 13.28 -2.49
N GLY A 97 8.13 13.15 -3.26
CA GLY A 97 6.77 13.07 -2.72
C GLY A 97 6.62 11.96 -1.69
N LEU A 98 7.07 10.74 -2.01
CA LEU A 98 7.06 9.62 -1.07
C LEU A 98 7.93 9.86 0.16
N MET A 99 9.13 10.44 -0.01
CA MET A 99 10.03 10.75 1.10
C MET A 99 9.40 11.73 2.08
N VAL A 100 8.78 12.80 1.57
CA VAL A 100 8.05 13.78 2.39
C VAL A 100 6.88 13.10 3.11
N SER A 101 6.14 12.23 2.42
CA SER A 101 5.04 11.49 3.02
C SER A 101 5.48 10.58 4.16
N PHE A 102 6.64 9.94 4.04
CA PHE A 102 7.22 9.15 5.13
C PHE A 102 7.53 10.01 6.35
N PHE A 103 8.10 11.20 6.17
CA PHE A 103 8.39 12.11 7.27
C PHE A 103 7.10 12.66 7.93
N LEU A 104 6.07 12.99 7.15
CA LEU A 104 4.78 13.42 7.66
C LEU A 104 4.10 12.32 8.48
N ASN A 105 4.02 11.10 7.94
CA ASN A 105 3.46 9.96 8.66
C ASN A 105 4.21 9.69 9.98
N ARG A 106 5.54 9.86 10.00
CA ARG A 106 6.36 9.70 11.21
C ARG A 106 6.16 10.82 12.24
N LYS A 107 5.71 12.01 11.82
CA LYS A 107 5.33 13.11 12.73
C LYS A 107 3.94 12.88 13.32
N LEU A 108 2.97 12.47 12.50
CA LEU A 108 1.61 12.17 12.94
C LEU A 108 1.60 11.04 13.99
N ASP A 109 2.37 9.97 13.77
CA ASP A 109 2.52 8.89 14.75
C ASP A 109 3.13 9.34 16.09
N LYS A 110 3.88 10.45 16.11
CA LYS A 110 4.48 11.02 17.34
C LYS A 110 3.56 11.99 18.06
N GLU A 111 2.59 12.58 17.38
CA GLU A 111 1.59 13.47 17.98
C GLU A 111 0.41 12.70 18.58
N ASP A 112 0.13 11.50 18.06
CA ASP A 112 -0.90 10.59 18.57
C ASP A 112 -0.44 9.68 19.74
N ASN A 113 0.81 9.80 20.23
CA ASN A 113 1.34 9.13 21.43
C ASN A 113 1.74 10.14 22.51
#